data_AF-A0A4V1M7M2-F1
#
_entry.id   AF-A0A4V1M7M2-F1
#
_cell.length_a   1.000
_cell.length_b   1.000
_cell.length_c   1.000
_cell.angle_alpha   90.00
_cell.angle_beta   90.00
_cell.angle_gamma   90.00
#
_symmetry.space_group_name_H-M   'P 1'
#
loop_
_entity.id
_entity.type
_entity.pdbx_description
1 polymer ?
#
loop_
_entity_poly.entity_id
_entity_poly.type
_entity_poly.pdbx_seq_one_letter_code
_entity_poly.pdbx_strand_id
1 'polypeptide(L)'
;MSTFLLKIIRIEDSVINDTLILPFKDETDELPSDDFELYELLHNKPTGSLSSDVIDSMKRNYVGKRFRIAAYETGEFAGLPDGYEEYQDTKAGQDFHFRNYLTVIGIIKKNNASD
;
A
#
# COMPACT_ATOMS: atom_id res chain seq x y z
N MET A 1 -4.11 -13.82 3.68
CA MET A 1 -4.06 -12.72 2.70
C MET A 1 -2.82 -11.90 2.97
N SER A 2 -2.17 -11.49 1.91
CA SER A 2 -0.91 -10.74 1.98
C SER A 2 -1.20 -9.29 1.68
N THR A 3 -0.62 -8.38 2.47
CA THR A 3 -0.65 -6.95 2.17
C THR A 3 0.64 -6.56 1.48
N PHE A 4 0.55 -5.86 0.35
CA PHE A 4 1.70 -5.29 -0.33
C PHE A 4 2.14 -3.99 0.32
N LEU A 5 3.44 -3.75 0.32
CA LEU A 5 4.07 -2.58 0.91
C LEU A 5 4.99 -1.95 -0.13
N LEU A 6 5.14 -0.63 -0.08
CA LEU A 6 6.09 0.10 -0.90
C LEU A 6 7.41 0.25 -0.15
N LYS A 7 8.49 -0.23 -0.76
CA LYS A 7 9.85 0.11 -0.33
C LYS A 7 10.29 1.40 -1.01
N ILE A 8 10.45 2.46 -0.24
CA ILE A 8 10.91 3.75 -0.72
C ILE A 8 12.44 3.76 -0.71
N ILE A 9 13.01 3.89 -1.90
CA ILE A 9 14.47 3.92 -2.12
C ILE A 9 14.97 5.32 -2.48
N ARG A 10 14.06 6.21 -2.89
CA ARG A 10 14.36 7.57 -3.33
C ARG A 10 13.12 8.44 -3.20
N ILE A 11 13.30 9.68 -2.75
CA ILE A 11 12.32 10.76 -2.81
C ILE A 11 12.97 11.88 -3.64
N GLU A 12 12.33 12.25 -4.74
CA GLU A 12 12.89 13.21 -5.71
C GLU A 12 14.32 12.81 -6.14
N ASP A 13 15.31 13.66 -5.87
CA ASP A 13 16.72 13.42 -6.19
C ASP A 13 17.52 12.85 -4.99
N SER A 14 16.86 12.68 -3.83
CA SER A 14 17.49 12.19 -2.61
C SER A 14 17.33 10.68 -2.45
N VAL A 15 18.46 9.97 -2.39
CA VAL A 15 18.49 8.55 -2.03
C VAL A 15 18.25 8.43 -0.53
N ILE A 16 17.30 7.56 -0.15
CA ILE A 16 17.08 7.27 1.27
C ILE A 16 18.06 6.17 1.67
N ASN A 17 18.90 6.47 2.67
CA ASN A 17 19.88 5.51 3.18
C ASN A 17 19.23 4.46 4.10
N ASP A 18 18.15 4.85 4.79
CA ASP A 18 17.36 3.96 5.61
C ASP A 18 16.27 3.27 4.77
N THR A 19 16.01 2.00 5.07
CA THR A 19 14.94 1.27 4.38
C THR A 19 13.59 1.73 4.93
N LEU A 20 12.90 2.58 4.18
CA LEU A 20 11.53 2.98 4.47
C LEU A 20 10.56 2.03 3.75
N ILE A 21 9.78 1.27 4.51
CA ILE A 21 8.73 0.39 4.01
C ILE A 21 7.41 0.87 4.59
N LEU A 22 6.47 1.23 3.73
CA LEU A 22 5.19 1.80 4.14
C LEU A 22 4.01 1.07 3.50
N PRO A 23 2.91 0.91 4.24
CA PRO A 23 1.62 0.61 3.62
C PRO A 23 1.19 1.79 2.75
N PHE A 24 0.31 1.52 1.80
CA PHE A 24 -0.19 2.55 0.90
C PHE A 24 -1.69 2.38 0.64
N LYS A 25 -2.33 3.48 0.25
CA LYS A 25 -3.66 3.50 -0.38
C LYS A 25 -3.45 3.99 -1.81
N ASP A 26 -4.10 3.36 -2.77
CA ASP A 26 -4.01 3.75 -4.17
C ASP A 26 -5.32 4.43 -4.60
N GLU A 27 -5.21 5.65 -5.14
CA GLU A 27 -6.33 6.37 -5.77
C GLU A 27 -6.29 6.27 -7.29
N THR A 28 -5.32 5.52 -7.85
CA THR A 28 -5.12 5.38 -9.29
C THR A 28 -5.68 4.10 -9.89
N ASP A 29 -6.03 3.12 -9.06
CA ASP A 29 -6.38 1.75 -9.44
C ASP A 29 -5.27 1.05 -10.27
N GLU A 30 -4.04 1.55 -10.25
CA GLU A 30 -2.88 0.98 -10.98
C GLU A 30 -1.95 0.16 -10.07
N LEU A 31 -2.09 0.25 -8.74
CA LEU A 31 -1.27 -0.46 -7.75
C LEU A 31 -2.12 -1.35 -6.83
N PRO A 32 -2.04 -2.67 -6.96
CA PRO A 32 -2.74 -3.58 -6.05
C PRO A 32 -2.13 -3.55 -4.65
N SER A 33 -2.99 -3.45 -3.64
CA SER A 33 -2.65 -3.48 -2.23
C SER A 33 -2.65 -4.90 -1.63
N ASP A 34 -3.28 -5.87 -2.30
CA ASP A 34 -3.33 -7.27 -1.87
C ASP A 34 -3.35 -8.30 -3.03
N ASP A 35 -3.41 -9.59 -2.65
CA ASP A 35 -3.40 -10.73 -3.57
C ASP A 35 -4.59 -10.73 -4.57
N PHE A 36 -5.76 -10.25 -4.15
CA PHE A 36 -6.99 -10.24 -4.94
C PHE A 36 -7.00 -9.06 -5.91
N GLU A 37 -6.61 -7.88 -5.44
CA GLU A 37 -6.44 -6.71 -6.31
C GLU A 37 -5.36 -6.96 -7.37
N LEU A 38 -4.29 -7.68 -7.04
CA LEU A 38 -3.28 -8.06 -8.03
C LEU A 38 -3.85 -9.01 -9.08
N TYR A 39 -4.69 -9.96 -8.67
CA TYR A 39 -5.39 -10.82 -9.63
C TYR A 39 -6.30 -10.01 -10.55
N GLU A 40 -7.09 -9.10 -9.99
CA GLU A 40 -8.00 -8.24 -10.75
C GLU A 40 -7.24 -7.36 -11.74
N LEU A 41 -6.14 -6.74 -11.32
CA LEU A 41 -5.28 -5.96 -12.20
C LEU A 41 -4.71 -6.81 -13.35
N LEU A 42 -4.27 -8.04 -13.09
CA LEU A 42 -3.64 -8.90 -14.10
C LEU A 42 -4.64 -9.54 -15.08
N HIS A 43 -5.87 -9.78 -14.63
CA HIS A 43 -6.86 -10.54 -15.39
C HIS A 43 -8.09 -9.72 -15.80
N ASN A 44 -8.19 -8.46 -15.37
CA ASN A 44 -9.33 -7.57 -15.54
C ASN A 44 -10.65 -8.19 -15.09
N LYS A 45 -10.61 -8.99 -14.01
CA LYS A 45 -11.79 -9.62 -13.41
C LYS A 45 -11.54 -9.96 -11.93
N PRO A 46 -12.56 -9.82 -11.07
CA PRO A 46 -12.45 -10.23 -9.68
C PRO A 46 -12.50 -11.77 -9.55
N THR A 47 -12.06 -12.28 -8.41
CA THR A 47 -12.20 -13.69 -8.03
C THR A 47 -12.56 -13.82 -6.55
N GLY A 48 -13.36 -14.83 -6.20
CA GLY A 48 -13.70 -15.13 -4.80
C GLY A 48 -12.66 -16.01 -4.09
N SER A 49 -11.76 -16.66 -4.85
CA SER A 49 -10.73 -17.53 -4.29
C SER A 49 -9.49 -17.58 -5.16
N LEU A 50 -8.35 -17.81 -4.51
CA LEU A 50 -7.03 -17.93 -5.12
C LEU A 50 -6.30 -19.11 -4.51
N SER A 51 -5.72 -19.99 -5.35
CA SER A 51 -4.82 -21.04 -4.88
C SER A 51 -3.43 -20.46 -4.61
N SER A 52 -2.66 -21.11 -3.72
CA SER A 52 -1.28 -20.73 -3.41
C SER A 52 -0.40 -20.62 -4.66
N ASP A 53 -0.52 -21.57 -5.58
CA ASP A 53 0.29 -21.62 -6.79
C ASP A 53 0.03 -20.41 -7.70
N VAL A 54 -1.22 -19.96 -7.78
CA VAL A 54 -1.61 -18.76 -8.55
C VAL A 54 -1.05 -17.51 -7.87
N ILE A 55 -1.21 -17.39 -6.54
CA ILE A 55 -0.66 -16.27 -5.75
C ILE A 55 0.85 -16.15 -5.95
N ASP A 56 1.58 -17.24 -5.80
CA ASP A 56 3.04 -17.26 -5.93
C ASP A 56 3.49 -16.90 -7.34
N SER A 57 2.77 -17.39 -8.36
CA SER A 57 3.04 -17.05 -9.76
C SER A 57 2.85 -15.57 -10.05
N MET A 58 1.76 -14.96 -9.57
CA MET A 58 1.50 -13.52 -9.74
C MET A 58 2.56 -12.69 -9.02
N LYS A 59 2.87 -13.02 -7.76
CA LYS A 59 3.86 -12.30 -6.95
C LYS A 59 5.25 -12.32 -7.55
N ARG A 60 5.71 -13.46 -8.08
CA ARG A 60 7.03 -13.57 -8.74
C ARG A 60 7.20 -12.54 -9.87
N ASN A 61 6.12 -12.18 -10.55
CA ASN A 61 6.14 -11.24 -11.67
C ASN A 61 5.83 -9.78 -11.28
N TYR A 62 5.42 -9.54 -10.03
CA TYR A 62 5.00 -8.22 -9.55
C TYR A 62 5.93 -7.66 -8.47
N VAL A 63 6.28 -8.46 -7.47
CA VAL A 63 7.12 -8.03 -6.35
C VAL A 63 8.51 -7.63 -6.85
N GLY A 64 8.98 -6.46 -6.40
CA GLY A 64 10.28 -5.90 -6.80
C GLY A 64 10.22 -5.01 -8.04
N LYS A 65 9.08 -4.89 -8.71
CA LYS A 65 8.87 -3.84 -9.72
C LYS A 65 9.06 -2.45 -9.10
N ARG A 66 9.67 -1.56 -9.88
CA ARG A 66 9.94 -0.19 -9.46
C ARG A 66 9.01 0.75 -10.17
N PHE A 67 8.40 1.65 -9.40
CA PHE A 67 7.50 2.68 -9.88
C PHE A 67 8.05 4.04 -9.48
N ARG A 68 7.85 5.03 -10.34
CA ARG A 68 7.94 6.43 -9.93
C ARG A 68 6.50 6.88 -9.69
N ILE A 69 6.22 7.37 -8.51
CA ILE A 69 4.86 7.72 -8.10
C ILE A 69 4.80 9.17 -7.62
N ALA A 70 3.65 9.79 -7.79
CA ALA A 70 3.25 10.97 -7.05
C ALA A 70 2.41 10.48 -5.86
N ALA A 71 2.82 10.85 -4.67
CA ALA A 71 2.17 10.44 -3.43
C ALA A 71 2.35 11.49 -2.34
N TYR A 72 1.48 11.46 -1.35
CA TYR A 72 1.63 12.22 -0.10
C TYR A 72 1.50 11.28 1.09
N GLU A 73 2.14 11.63 2.21
CA GLU A 73 1.97 10.89 3.47
C GLU A 73 0.71 11.37 4.17
N THR A 74 -0.05 10.42 4.70
CA THR A 74 -1.21 10.69 5.55
C THR A 74 -1.29 9.62 6.64
N GLY A 75 -2.22 9.76 7.56
CA GLY A 75 -2.42 8.80 8.62
C GLY A 75 -3.79 8.88 9.24
N GLU A 76 -4.14 7.84 9.97
CA GLU A 76 -5.42 7.74 10.68
C GLU A 76 -5.20 7.08 12.04
N PHE A 77 -6.09 7.39 12.99
CA PHE A 77 -6.18 6.61 14.21
C PHE A 77 -6.94 5.32 13.91
N ALA A 78 -6.34 4.20 14.28
CA ALA A 78 -6.92 2.88 14.17
C ALA A 78 -7.15 2.30 15.57
N GLY A 79 -8.14 1.41 15.68
CA GLY A 79 -8.56 0.81 16.95
C GLY A 79 -9.64 1.61 17.68
N LEU A 80 -10.20 1.01 18.72
CA LEU A 80 -11.22 1.64 19.57
C LEU A 80 -10.55 2.14 20.86
N PRO A 81 -10.72 3.41 21.25
CA PRO A 81 -10.31 3.88 22.56
C PRO A 81 -11.05 3.15 23.69
N ASP A 82 -10.37 2.93 24.82
CA ASP A 82 -11.00 2.34 26.00
C ASP A 82 -12.04 3.33 26.59
N GLY A 83 -13.22 2.79 26.92
CA GLY A 83 -14.32 3.56 27.52
C GLY A 83 -15.14 4.39 26.52
N TYR A 84 -14.88 4.29 25.22
CA TYR A 84 -15.62 5.05 24.18
C TYR A 84 -17.13 4.77 24.19
N GLU A 85 -17.55 3.52 24.38
CA GLU A 85 -18.97 3.13 24.38
C GLU A 85 -19.68 3.39 25.72
N GLU A 86 -18.92 3.62 26.79
CA GLU A 86 -19.44 3.70 28.16
C GLU A 86 -19.68 5.15 28.65
N TYR A 87 -19.50 6.16 27.80
CA TYR A 87 -19.56 7.60 28.16
C TYR A 87 -18.70 7.96 29.39
N GLN A 88 -17.52 7.35 29.50
CA GLN A 88 -16.51 7.63 30.54
C GLN A 88 -15.32 8.39 29.94
N ASP A 89 -14.42 8.86 30.81
CA ASP A 89 -13.15 9.46 30.39
C ASP A 89 -12.39 8.51 29.48
N THR A 90 -12.23 8.90 28.22
CA THR A 90 -11.68 8.06 27.18
C THR A 90 -10.16 7.97 27.31
N LYS A 91 -9.61 6.75 27.26
CA LYS A 91 -8.16 6.51 27.27
C LYS A 91 -7.74 5.80 26.00
N ALA A 92 -6.50 5.99 25.58
CA ALA A 92 -5.92 5.20 24.51
C ALA A 92 -5.91 3.73 24.94
N GLY A 93 -6.76 2.91 24.32
CA GLY A 93 -6.78 1.47 24.51
C GLY A 93 -5.55 0.82 23.88
N GLN A 94 -5.32 -0.47 24.18
CA GLN A 94 -4.13 -1.19 23.71
C GLN A 94 -4.02 -1.23 22.18
N ASP A 95 -5.17 -1.29 21.48
CA ASP A 95 -5.23 -1.32 20.03
C ASP A 95 -5.39 0.07 19.40
N PHE A 96 -5.52 1.14 20.21
CA PHE A 96 -5.66 2.50 19.72
C PHE A 96 -4.29 3.11 19.39
N HIS A 97 -4.01 3.30 18.10
CA HIS A 97 -2.73 3.81 17.64
C HIS A 97 -2.90 4.68 16.39
N PHE A 98 -1.91 5.55 16.13
CA PHE A 98 -1.81 6.27 14.87
C PHE A 98 -1.03 5.43 13.87
N ARG A 99 -1.56 5.28 12.65
CA ARG A 99 -0.90 4.57 11.56
C ARG A 99 -0.71 5.50 10.37
N ASN A 100 0.50 5.50 9.81
CA ASN A 100 0.84 6.23 8.60
C ASN A 100 0.77 5.33 7.37
N TYR A 101 0.43 5.92 6.24
CA TYR A 101 0.48 5.29 4.93
C TYR A 101 0.76 6.34 3.84
N LEU A 102 1.27 5.87 2.71
CA LEU A 102 1.40 6.68 1.50
C LEU A 102 0.10 6.63 0.71
N THR A 103 -0.49 7.77 0.39
CA THR A 103 -1.58 7.82 -0.60
C THR A 103 -0.98 8.11 -1.96
N VAL A 104 -1.15 7.16 -2.89
CA VAL A 104 -0.67 7.26 -4.26
C VAL A 104 -1.75 7.92 -5.11
N ILE A 105 -1.38 9.02 -5.77
CA ILE A 105 -2.28 9.83 -6.62
C ILE A 105 -1.88 9.80 -8.10
N GLY A 106 -0.77 9.13 -8.45
CA GLY A 106 -0.36 8.98 -9.84
C GLY A 106 0.88 8.13 -10.02
N ILE A 107 0.93 7.35 -11.11
CA ILE A 107 2.15 6.68 -11.59
C ILE A 107 2.80 7.54 -12.68
N ILE A 108 4.02 7.99 -12.42
CA ILE A 108 4.81 8.80 -13.35
C ILE A 108 5.54 7.87 -14.32
N LYS A 109 4.94 7.68 -15.50
CA LYS A 109 5.56 6.93 -16.60
C LYS A 109 6.74 7.76 -17.13
N LYS A 110 7.92 7.14 -17.31
CA LYS A 110 9.00 7.80 -18.05
C LYS A 110 8.49 8.01 -19.47
N ASN A 111 8.38 9.26 -19.91
CA ASN A 111 8.28 9.52 -21.33
C ASN A 111 9.56 8.97 -21.96
N ASN A 112 9.42 8.04 -22.91
CA ASN A 112 10.50 7.72 -23.83
C ASN A 112 10.73 8.98 -24.67
N ALA A 113 11.50 9.92 -24.14
CA ALA A 113 12.16 10.90 -24.98
C ALA A 113 13.23 10.13 -25.73
N SER A 114 12.95 9.87 -27.01
CA SER A 114 13.90 9.35 -27.98
C SER A 114 15.11 10.29 -28.04
N ASP A 115 16.28 9.78 -27.67
CA ASP A 115 17.58 10.28 -28.13
C ASP A 115 18.11 9.32 -29.20
#